data_AF-A0A2V9F8V2-F1
#
_entry.id   AF-A0A2V9F8V2-F1
#
_cell.length_a   1.000
_cell.length_b   1.000
_cell.length_c   1.000
_cell.angle_alpha   90.00
_cell.angle_beta   90.00
_cell.angle_gamma   90.00
#
_symmetry.space_group_name_H-M   'P 1'
#
loop_
_entity.id
_entity.type
_entity.pdbx_description
1 polymer ?
#
loop_
_entity_poly.entity_id
_entity_poly.type
_entity_poly.pdbx_seq_one_letter_code
_entity_poly.pdbx_strand_id
1 'polypeptide(L)'
;MSHAGKTTLALAFSFVVLMSFGLWKGCGSYRVKSAWELPQGYTGWVLVEEANPKCPPAKFTFTTVTFNIDSTGHTCTSTSLPKYPQFLTFWEIDSKGQRHALPTGSSSDRGQIWGFNDAQASNEFVKIREATEFFVGTEREFQNAQQTRPKWWLNQQSDDTKRK
;
A
#
# COMPACT_ATOMS: atom_id res chain seq x y z
N MET A 1 -2.58 -16.37 69.41
CA MET A 1 -3.33 -16.87 68.23
C MET A 1 -2.85 -16.11 67.02
N SER A 2 -2.25 -16.83 66.06
CA SER A 2 -1.48 -16.30 64.93
C SER A 2 -2.39 -15.88 63.78
N HIS A 3 -2.26 -14.64 63.31
CA HIS A 3 -2.96 -14.07 62.14
C HIS A 3 -1.98 -13.51 61.10
N ALA A 4 -0.74 -14.00 61.07
CA ALA A 4 0.31 -13.47 60.19
C ALA A 4 0.52 -14.27 58.88
N GLY A 5 -0.24 -15.35 58.64
CA GLY A 5 0.04 -16.30 57.55
C GLY A 5 -0.81 -16.22 56.29
N LYS A 6 -1.88 -15.40 56.26
CA LYS A 6 -2.88 -15.45 55.16
C LYS A 6 -2.80 -14.27 54.18
N THR A 7 -2.13 -13.18 54.52
CA THR A 7 -2.05 -11.97 53.68
C THR A 7 -0.98 -12.07 52.60
N THR A 8 0.07 -12.86 52.82
CA THR A 8 1.23 -12.95 51.90
C THR A 8 0.93 -13.72 50.61
N LEU A 9 0.05 -14.73 50.68
CA LEU A 9 -0.32 -15.57 49.53
C LEU A 9 -1.30 -14.90 48.57
N ALA A 10 -2.22 -14.07 49.07
CA ALA A 10 -3.21 -13.39 48.25
C ALA A 10 -2.60 -12.27 47.38
N LEU A 11 -1.58 -11.57 47.89
CA LEU A 11 -0.87 -10.52 47.15
C LEU A 11 -0.01 -11.09 46.02
N ALA A 12 0.64 -12.23 46.23
CA ALA A 12 1.45 -12.89 45.21
C ALA A 12 0.60 -13.39 44.03
N PHE A 13 -0.59 -13.95 44.28
CA PHE A 13 -1.50 -14.41 43.23
C PHE A 13 -2.06 -13.25 42.39
N SER A 14 -2.41 -12.14 43.05
CA SER A 14 -2.89 -10.92 42.37
C SER A 14 -1.82 -10.32 41.44
N PHE A 15 -0.56 -10.32 41.86
CA PHE A 15 0.55 -9.80 41.05
C PHE A 15 0.83 -10.67 39.81
N VAL A 16 0.74 -12.00 39.94
CA VAL A 16 0.93 -12.93 38.81
C VAL A 16 -0.19 -12.81 37.79
N VAL A 17 -1.44 -12.64 38.22
CA VAL A 17 -2.59 -12.41 37.32
C VAL A 17 -2.50 -11.06 36.61
N LEU A 18 -2.08 -9.99 37.31
CA LEU A 18 -1.87 -8.68 36.70
C LEU A 18 -0.68 -8.65 35.73
N MET A 19 0.42 -9.36 36.03
CA MET A 19 1.55 -9.50 35.09
C MET A 19 1.18 -10.36 33.87
N SER A 20 0.36 -11.40 34.02
CA SER A 20 -0.05 -12.23 32.87
C SER A 20 -1.11 -11.57 31.98
N PHE A 21 -1.97 -10.70 32.53
CA PHE A 21 -2.86 -9.85 31.71
C PHE A 21 -2.15 -8.67 31.03
N GLY A 22 -1.05 -8.15 31.61
CA GLY A 22 -0.28 -7.04 31.05
C GLY A 22 0.51 -7.37 29.79
N LEU A 23 0.85 -8.64 29.57
CA LEU A 23 1.68 -9.09 28.44
C LEU A 23 0.91 -9.38 27.15
N TRP A 24 -0.44 -9.39 27.16
CA TRP A 24 -1.24 -9.66 25.94
C TRP A 24 -1.40 -8.43 25.03
N LYS A 25 -1.05 -7.22 25.48
CA LYS A 25 -1.25 -5.99 24.67
C LYS A 25 -0.21 -5.82 23.54
N GLY A 26 0.73 -6.75 23.39
CA GLY A 26 1.71 -6.76 22.29
C GLY A 26 1.19 -7.38 21.00
N CYS A 27 0.01 -6.97 20.50
CA CYS A 27 -0.34 -7.29 19.12
C CYS A 27 0.49 -6.35 18.23
N GLY A 28 1.64 -6.85 17.75
CA GLY A 28 2.55 -6.10 16.91
C GLY A 28 1.80 -5.48 15.73
N SER A 29 2.08 -4.20 15.42
CA SER A 29 1.50 -3.56 14.24
C SER A 29 1.97 -4.34 13.01
N TYR A 30 1.04 -5.08 12.40
CA TYR A 30 1.32 -5.79 11.16
C TYR A 30 1.55 -4.76 10.06
N ARG A 31 2.83 -4.54 9.72
CA ARG A 31 3.24 -3.64 8.66
C ARG A 31 2.89 -4.29 7.33
N VAL A 32 1.88 -3.75 6.64
CA VAL A 32 1.51 -4.18 5.29
C VAL A 32 2.63 -3.80 4.33
N LYS A 33 3.07 -4.77 3.53
CA LYS A 33 4.02 -4.59 2.43
C LYS A 33 3.25 -4.50 1.12
N SER A 34 3.65 -3.63 0.23
CA SER A 34 3.06 -3.53 -1.11
C SER A 34 4.04 -4.04 -2.15
N ALA A 35 3.67 -5.11 -2.84
CA ALA A 35 4.39 -5.66 -3.99
C ALA A 35 3.68 -5.24 -5.28
N TRP A 36 4.41 -4.60 -6.18
CA TRP A 36 3.92 -4.09 -7.45
C TRP A 36 4.54 -4.92 -8.57
N GLU A 37 3.72 -5.63 -9.32
CA GLU A 37 4.15 -6.56 -10.35
C GLU A 37 3.82 -5.97 -11.73
N LEU A 38 4.86 -5.71 -12.51
CA LEU A 38 4.77 -5.15 -13.86
C LEU A 38 5.08 -6.20 -14.91
N PRO A 39 4.49 -6.13 -16.11
CA PRO A 39 4.87 -7.00 -17.20
C PRO A 39 6.29 -6.70 -17.68
N GLN A 40 6.98 -7.72 -18.18
CA GLN A 40 8.32 -7.58 -18.74
C GLN A 40 8.43 -6.49 -19.81
N GLY A 41 9.41 -5.60 -19.64
CA GLY A 41 9.69 -4.49 -20.55
C GLY A 41 8.70 -3.33 -20.44
N TYR A 42 7.89 -3.27 -19.39
CA TYR A 42 6.97 -2.16 -19.18
C TYR A 42 7.71 -0.85 -18.91
N THR A 43 7.41 0.17 -19.72
CA THR A 43 7.85 1.56 -19.54
C THR A 43 6.65 2.47 -19.70
N GLY A 44 6.36 3.30 -18.70
CA GLY A 44 5.18 4.16 -18.72
C GLY A 44 4.69 4.60 -17.35
N TRP A 45 3.60 5.36 -17.37
CA TRP A 45 2.88 5.77 -16.16
C TRP A 45 2.06 4.60 -15.61
N VAL A 46 2.10 4.42 -14.29
CA VAL A 46 1.31 3.44 -13.56
C VAL A 46 0.25 4.14 -12.72
N LEU A 47 -0.94 3.54 -12.67
CA LEU A 47 -2.04 3.90 -11.78
C LEU A 47 -2.51 2.68 -11.01
N VAL A 48 -2.61 2.85 -9.69
CA VAL A 48 -3.30 1.90 -8.82
C VAL A 48 -4.43 2.60 -8.10
N GLU A 49 -5.66 2.22 -8.46
CA GLU A 49 -6.87 2.72 -7.81
C GLU A 49 -7.24 1.82 -6.62
N GLU A 50 -7.47 2.42 -5.47
CA GLU A 50 -7.90 1.76 -4.26
C GLU A 50 -9.28 2.25 -3.83
N ALA A 51 -9.92 1.47 -2.96
CA ALA A 51 -11.27 1.72 -2.48
C ALA A 51 -12.32 1.91 -3.61
N ASN A 52 -12.06 1.41 -4.83
CA ASN A 52 -13.00 1.47 -5.93
C ASN A 52 -13.98 0.29 -5.82
N PRO A 53 -15.27 0.52 -5.51
CA PRO A 53 -16.24 -0.57 -5.26
C PRO A 53 -16.53 -1.43 -6.49
N LYS A 54 -16.13 -0.99 -7.69
CA LYS A 54 -16.26 -1.76 -8.93
C LYS A 54 -15.12 -2.75 -9.14
N CYS A 55 -14.08 -2.70 -8.31
CA CYS A 55 -12.88 -3.50 -8.47
C CYS A 55 -12.87 -4.75 -7.56
N PRO A 56 -12.17 -5.82 -7.96
CA PRO A 56 -11.96 -6.97 -7.09
C PRO A 56 -11.27 -6.58 -5.76
N PRO A 57 -11.47 -7.34 -4.67
CA PRO A 57 -10.73 -7.10 -3.44
C PRO A 57 -9.23 -7.41 -3.63
N ALA A 58 -8.39 -6.74 -2.85
CA ALA A 58 -6.94 -6.92 -2.90
C ALA A 58 -6.56 -8.35 -2.50
N LYS A 59 -5.55 -8.90 -3.19
CA LYS A 59 -4.98 -10.21 -2.86
C LYS A 59 -3.89 -10.03 -1.81
N PHE A 60 -4.06 -10.69 -0.67
CA PHE A 60 -3.07 -10.72 0.40
C PHE A 60 -2.38 -12.08 0.48
N THR A 61 -1.06 -12.06 0.62
CA THR A 61 -0.26 -13.21 1.03
C THR A 61 0.44 -12.84 2.34
N PHE A 62 -0.04 -13.39 3.46
CA PHE A 62 0.32 -12.95 4.81
C PHE A 62 0.15 -11.44 5.01
N THR A 63 1.25 -10.69 5.02
CA THR A 63 1.28 -9.24 5.23
C THR A 63 1.55 -8.46 3.94
N THR A 64 1.56 -9.12 2.79
CA THR A 64 1.88 -8.51 1.50
C THR A 64 0.63 -8.38 0.65
N VAL A 65 0.27 -7.16 0.27
CA VAL A 65 -0.68 -6.90 -0.80
C VAL A 65 0.07 -6.90 -2.13
N THR A 66 -0.47 -7.63 -3.12
CA THR A 66 0.13 -7.70 -4.46
C THR A 66 -0.76 -6.98 -5.46
N PHE A 67 -0.18 -6.01 -6.17
CA PHE A 67 -0.81 -5.27 -7.24
C PHE A 67 -0.26 -5.76 -8.58
N ASN A 68 -1.09 -6.48 -9.33
CA ASN A 68 -0.74 -6.94 -10.68
C ASN A 68 -1.12 -5.84 -11.65
N ILE A 69 -0.13 -5.14 -12.18
CA ILE A 69 -0.29 -4.03 -13.12
C ILE A 69 -0.40 -4.65 -14.52
N ASP A 70 -1.44 -4.24 -15.25
CA ASP A 70 -1.64 -4.73 -16.62
C ASP A 70 -0.69 -4.04 -17.62
N SER A 71 -0.75 -4.47 -18.89
CA SER A 71 0.07 -3.89 -19.95
C SER A 71 -0.23 -2.41 -20.26
N THR A 72 -1.33 -1.86 -19.75
CA THR A 72 -1.67 -0.45 -19.87
C THR A 72 -1.12 0.39 -18.72
N GLY A 73 -0.56 -0.24 -17.69
CA GLY A 73 -0.07 0.43 -16.48
C GLY A 73 -1.13 0.55 -15.39
N HIS A 74 -2.26 -0.14 -15.50
CA HIS A 74 -3.36 0.05 -14.58
C HIS A 74 -3.60 -1.19 -13.72
N THR A 75 -4.06 -0.96 -12.50
CA THR A 75 -4.75 -1.96 -11.69
C THR A 75 -5.64 -1.29 -10.66
N CYS A 76 -6.58 -2.03 -10.08
CA CYS A 76 -7.47 -1.48 -9.09
C CYS A 76 -7.94 -2.50 -8.06
N THR A 77 -8.37 -2.00 -6.91
CA THR A 77 -8.91 -2.80 -5.80
C THR A 77 -10.07 -2.08 -5.09
N SER A 78 -11.03 -2.86 -4.58
CA SER A 78 -12.06 -2.37 -3.66
C SER A 78 -11.61 -2.28 -2.20
N THR A 79 -10.46 -2.88 -1.87
CA THR A 79 -9.88 -2.78 -0.53
C THR A 79 -9.28 -1.38 -0.34
N SER A 80 -9.63 -0.71 0.76
CA SER A 80 -8.91 0.47 1.23
C SER A 80 -7.70 0.01 2.04
N LEU A 81 -6.51 0.48 1.67
CA LEU A 81 -5.26 0.08 2.31
C LEU A 81 -4.72 1.21 3.19
N PRO A 82 -3.83 0.92 4.14
CA PRO A 82 -3.20 1.96 4.94
C PRO A 82 -2.39 2.91 4.05
N LYS A 83 -2.61 4.22 4.22
CA LYS A 83 -2.01 5.31 3.43
C LYS A 83 -0.48 5.28 3.25
N TYR A 84 0.23 4.62 4.16
CA TYR A 84 1.70 4.54 4.11
C TYR A 84 2.15 3.08 4.19
N PRO A 85 2.18 2.36 3.05
CA PRO A 85 2.88 1.08 3.02
C PRO A 85 4.33 1.30 3.41
N GLN A 86 4.77 0.58 4.45
CA GLN A 86 6.11 0.81 5.01
C GLN A 86 7.21 0.18 4.17
N PHE A 87 6.84 -0.71 3.25
CA PHE A 87 7.77 -1.40 2.35
C PHE A 87 7.14 -1.52 0.97
N LEU A 88 7.78 -0.90 -0.02
CA LEU A 88 7.45 -1.00 -1.43
C LEU A 88 8.44 -1.94 -2.10
N THR A 89 7.94 -2.89 -2.89
CA THR A 89 8.79 -3.77 -3.70
C THR A 89 8.24 -3.83 -5.10
N PHE A 90 9.11 -3.69 -6.10
CA PHE A 90 8.74 -3.65 -7.51
C PHE A 90 9.35 -4.85 -8.21
N TRP A 91 8.52 -5.57 -8.95
CA TRP A 91 8.90 -6.77 -9.67
C TRP A 91 8.52 -6.61 -11.14
N GLU A 92 9.42 -7.03 -12.01
CA GLU A 92 9.10 -7.35 -13.40
C GLU A 92 8.76 -8.84 -13.48
N ILE A 93 7.65 -9.17 -14.14
CA ILE A 93 7.17 -10.53 -14.34
C ILE A 93 7.44 -10.94 -15.78
N ASP A 94 8.28 -11.96 -15.96
CA ASP A 94 8.58 -12.50 -17.28
C ASP A 94 7.44 -13.38 -17.84
N SER A 95 7.56 -13.76 -19.11
CA SER A 95 6.61 -14.64 -19.80
C SER A 95 6.40 -16.02 -19.15
N LYS A 96 7.29 -16.43 -18.25
CA LYS A 96 7.21 -17.69 -17.48
C LYS A 96 6.67 -17.48 -16.07
N GLY A 97 6.30 -16.25 -15.72
CA GLY A 97 5.80 -15.87 -14.40
C GLY A 97 6.89 -15.71 -13.33
N GLN A 98 8.17 -15.62 -13.71
CA GLN A 98 9.24 -15.40 -12.75
C GLN A 98 9.37 -13.90 -12.42
N ARG A 99 9.68 -13.61 -11.16
CA ARG A 99 9.87 -12.26 -10.63
C ARG A 99 11.33 -11.83 -10.74
N HIS A 100 11.58 -10.69 -11.35
CA HIS A 100 12.87 -10.01 -11.41
C HIS A 100 12.76 -8.68 -10.68
N ALA A 101 13.64 -8.41 -9.72
CA ALA A 101 13.56 -7.18 -8.92
C ALA A 101 13.86 -5.96 -9.80
N LEU A 102 12.97 -4.97 -9.80
CA LEU A 102 13.25 -3.69 -10.43
C LEU A 102 14.14 -2.84 -9.52
N PRO A 103 15.20 -2.20 -10.02
CA PRO A 103 16.07 -1.36 -9.21
C PRO A 103 15.32 -0.13 -8.70
N THR A 104 15.17 -0.05 -7.37
CA THR A 104 14.58 1.09 -6.67
C THR A 104 15.70 1.94 -6.05
N GLY A 105 15.78 3.22 -6.39
CA GLY A 105 16.69 4.17 -5.74
C GLY A 105 17.25 5.23 -6.67
N SER A 106 17.21 6.49 -6.22
CA SER A 106 17.72 7.66 -6.94
C SER A 106 19.25 7.75 -6.97
N SER A 107 19.96 6.96 -6.14
CA SER A 107 21.39 7.14 -5.89
C SER A 107 22.33 6.41 -6.85
N SER A 108 21.83 5.71 -7.87
CA SER A 108 22.66 4.82 -8.69
C SER A 108 22.51 4.96 -10.21
N ASP A 109 21.89 6.04 -10.71
CA ASP A 109 21.56 6.26 -12.14
C ASP A 109 20.76 5.11 -12.82
N ARG A 110 20.41 4.07 -12.06
CA ARG A 110 19.71 2.86 -12.48
C ARG A 110 18.33 2.74 -11.86
N GLY A 111 17.90 3.71 -11.06
CA GLY A 111 16.55 3.75 -10.53
C GLY A 111 15.53 3.73 -11.67
N GLN A 112 14.52 2.87 -11.55
CA GLN A 112 13.50 2.75 -12.59
C GLN A 112 12.13 3.25 -12.17
N ILE A 113 11.96 3.74 -10.94
CA ILE A 113 10.66 4.16 -10.41
C ILE A 113 10.74 5.64 -10.00
N TRP A 114 9.83 6.46 -10.53
CA TRP A 114 9.89 7.92 -10.42
C TRP A 114 8.52 8.57 -10.13
N GLY A 115 8.54 9.75 -9.52
CA GLY A 115 7.34 10.61 -9.46
C GLY A 115 6.16 10.06 -8.66
N PHE A 116 6.42 9.36 -7.54
CA PHE A 116 5.36 8.89 -6.64
C PHE A 116 4.43 10.03 -6.22
N ASN A 117 3.14 9.83 -6.44
CA ASN A 117 2.12 10.76 -5.97
C ASN A 117 0.82 10.02 -5.63
N ASP A 118 0.25 10.39 -4.48
CA ASP A 118 -1.01 9.84 -3.98
C ASP A 118 -2.11 10.89 -4.16
N ALA A 119 -3.23 10.47 -4.74
CA ALA A 119 -4.43 11.27 -4.95
C ALA A 119 -5.62 10.70 -4.15
N GLN A 120 -6.51 11.60 -3.75
CA GLN A 120 -7.77 11.27 -3.09
C GLN A 120 -8.91 11.99 -3.79
N ALA A 121 -9.99 11.28 -4.09
CA ALA A 121 -11.22 11.84 -4.65
C ALA A 121 -12.43 11.35 -3.85
N SER A 122 -13.31 12.26 -3.44
CA SER A 122 -14.56 11.93 -2.74
C SER A 122 -15.75 12.51 -3.48
N ASN A 123 -16.86 11.78 -3.54
CA ASN A 123 -18.15 12.34 -3.97
C ASN A 123 -19.26 11.89 -3.00
N GLU A 124 -20.47 12.44 -3.14
CA GLU A 124 -21.60 12.19 -2.23
C GLU A 124 -22.01 10.70 -2.13
N PHE A 125 -21.62 9.86 -3.10
CA PHE A 125 -22.01 8.45 -3.20
C PHE A 125 -20.87 7.46 -2.96
N VAL A 126 -19.61 7.92 -3.02
CA VAL A 126 -18.41 7.08 -2.95
C VAL A 126 -17.52 7.55 -1.79
N LYS A 127 -17.33 6.67 -0.82
CA LYS A 127 -16.28 6.79 0.21
C LYS A 127 -14.94 6.93 -0.52
N ILE A 128 -14.16 7.93 -0.13
CA ILE A 128 -12.86 8.37 -0.69
C ILE A 128 -12.20 7.28 -1.57
N ARG A 129 -12.09 7.54 -2.87
CA ARG A 129 -11.19 6.79 -3.77
C ARG A 129 -9.78 7.27 -3.52
N GLU A 130 -8.88 6.33 -3.40
CA GLU A 130 -7.45 6.58 -3.24
C GLU A 130 -6.75 6.10 -4.51
N ALA A 131 -5.75 6.82 -4.99
CA ALA A 131 -4.99 6.41 -6.17
C ALA A 131 -3.52 6.72 -5.95
N THR A 132 -2.66 5.76 -6.27
CA THR A 132 -1.21 5.96 -6.29
C THR A 132 -0.73 5.90 -7.72
N GLU A 133 0.12 6.85 -8.08
CA GLU A 133 0.77 6.92 -9.39
C GLU A 133 2.28 6.98 -9.25
N PHE A 134 2.95 6.48 -10.27
CA PHE A 134 4.38 6.65 -10.48
C PHE A 134 4.71 6.33 -11.93
N PHE A 135 5.94 6.60 -12.34
CA PHE A 135 6.45 6.27 -13.66
C PHE A 135 7.50 5.15 -13.57
N VAL A 136 7.48 4.24 -14.54
CA VAL A 136 8.50 3.20 -14.71
C VAL A 136 9.32 3.48 -15.97
N GLY A 137 10.63 3.56 -15.81
CA GLY A 137 11.58 3.79 -16.89
C GLY A 137 12.85 4.50 -16.42
N THR A 138 13.69 4.92 -17.36
CA THR A 138 14.87 5.75 -17.08
C THR A 138 14.45 7.16 -16.64
N GLU A 139 15.35 7.87 -15.95
CA GLU A 139 15.13 9.27 -15.57
C GLU A 139 14.82 10.16 -16.78
N ARG A 140 15.52 9.94 -17.90
CA ARG A 140 15.27 10.70 -19.14
C ARG A 140 13.88 10.45 -19.69
N GLU A 141 13.41 9.21 -19.67
CA GLU A 141 12.04 8.87 -20.07
C GLU A 141 11.03 9.50 -19.14
N PHE A 142 11.28 9.50 -17.82
CA PHE A 142 10.42 10.15 -16.84
C PHE A 142 10.27 11.65 -17.13
N GLN A 143 11.39 12.37 -17.30
CA GLN A 143 11.37 13.81 -17.58
C GLN A 143 10.59 14.14 -18.85
N ASN A 144 10.70 13.32 -19.90
CA ASN A 144 9.90 13.48 -21.11
C ASN A 144 8.42 13.17 -20.87
N ALA A 145 8.14 12.11 -20.11
CA ALA A 145 6.79 11.62 -19.83
C ALA A 145 5.98 12.55 -18.92
N GLN A 146 6.61 13.50 -18.22
CA GLN A 146 5.89 14.53 -17.45
C GLN A 146 4.95 15.37 -18.34
N GLN A 147 5.33 15.62 -19.60
CA GLN A 147 4.52 16.40 -20.54
C GLN A 147 3.29 15.65 -21.04
N THR A 148 3.37 14.31 -21.06
CA THR A 148 2.32 13.40 -21.54
C THR A 148 1.64 12.66 -20.39
N ARG A 149 1.87 13.09 -19.14
CA ARG A 149 1.31 12.48 -17.95
C ARG A 149 -0.22 12.37 -18.07
N PRO A 150 -0.79 11.16 -17.98
CA PRO A 150 -2.22 10.98 -18.06
C PRO A 150 -2.98 11.73 -16.97
N LYS A 151 -4.08 12.37 -17.34
CA LYS A 151 -4.97 13.12 -16.41
C LYS A 151 -6.06 12.22 -15.82
N TRP A 152 -5.70 11.01 -15.40
CA TRP A 152 -6.64 9.98 -14.96
C TRP A 152 -7.60 10.44 -13.85
N TRP A 153 -7.15 11.31 -12.94
CA TRP A 153 -7.98 11.88 -11.87
C TRP A 153 -8.04 13.41 -11.82
N LEU A 154 -7.20 14.13 -12.58
CA LEU A 154 -7.22 15.61 -12.61
C LEU A 154 -8.54 16.17 -13.19
N ASN A 155 -9.28 15.37 -13.97
CA ASN A 155 -10.55 15.79 -14.57
C ASN A 155 -11.78 15.47 -13.70
N GLN A 156 -11.64 14.79 -12.54
CA GLN A 156 -12.80 14.48 -11.69
C GLN A 156 -13.27 15.66 -10.84
N GLN A 157 -12.39 16.61 -10.51
CA GLN A 157 -12.79 17.87 -9.84
C GLN A 157 -13.72 18.75 -10.70
N SER A 158 -13.60 18.69 -12.03
CA SER A 158 -14.43 19.51 -12.91
C SER A 158 -15.86 19.00 -13.10
N ASP A 159 -16.09 17.70 -12.93
CA ASP A 159 -17.43 17.10 -13.09
C ASP A 159 -18.32 17.32 -11.86
N ASP A 160 -17.73 17.41 -10.66
CA ASP A 160 -18.47 17.76 -9.44
C ASP A 160 -18.89 19.23 -9.40
N THR A 161 -18.18 20.11 -10.12
CA THR A 161 -18.52 21.53 -10.21
C THR A 161 -19.63 21.80 -11.23
N LYS A 162 -19.82 20.92 -12.22
CA LYS A 162 -20.84 21.04 -13.28
C LYS A 162 -22.21 20.44 -12.92
N ARG A 163 -22.33 19.78 -11.77
CA ARG A 163 -23.60 19.20 -11.27
C ARG A 163 -24.24 20.01 -10.13
N LYS A 164 -23.81 21.26 -9.92
CA LYS A 164 -24.49 22.21 -9.01
C LYS A 164 -25.40 23.15 -9.79
#